data_AF-A0A9D1TN90-F1
#
_entry.id   AF-A0A9D1TN90-F1
#
_cell.length_a   1.000
_cell.length_b   1.000
_cell.length_c   1.000
_cell.angle_alpha   90.00
_cell.angle_beta   90.00
_cell.angle_gamma   90.00
#
_symmetry.space_group_name_H-M   'P 1'
#
loop_
_entity.id
_entity.type
_entity.pdbx_description
1 polymer ?
#
loop_
_entity_poly.entity_id
_entity_poly.type
_entity_poly.pdbx_seq_one_letter_code
_entity_poly.pdbx_strand_id
1 'polypeptide(L)'
;MNRIITISRQFGSGGRTVGKLAAKKLGIKCYDQEIIDKLASESGFSKEYIKEQEEESRSPVWFLNTLSNRGVNSLSNQDYIWLAEQKVIESIAKEGACVIVGRCADYILRDKGYDLLTVFVHASFEFRKKRIVEVYGETDEPTEKRLLTKDKRRKAYYQYYTDMKWGDSEHYALSVDTSVIGIERSASFIAEVYSELEKA
;
A
#
# COMPACT_ATOMS: atom_id res chain seq x y z
N MET A 1 21.44 8.67 -3.93
CA MET A 1 20.42 7.60 -4.02
C MET A 1 19.50 7.78 -2.83
N ASN A 2 18.19 7.96 -3.05
CA ASN A 2 17.26 8.15 -1.94
C ASN A 2 16.88 6.78 -1.36
N ARG A 3 16.85 6.68 -0.03
CA ARG A 3 16.45 5.46 0.68
C ARG A 3 15.00 5.55 1.12
N ILE A 4 14.18 4.61 0.66
CA ILE A 4 12.73 4.65 0.75
C ILE A 4 12.22 3.40 1.48
N ILE A 5 11.32 3.60 2.44
CA ILE A 5 10.56 2.51 3.06
C ILE A 5 9.22 2.41 2.35
N THR A 6 8.86 1.23 1.87
CA THR A 6 7.52 0.98 1.34
C THR A 6 6.76 0.03 2.26
N ILE A 7 5.50 0.34 2.55
CA ILE A 7 4.68 -0.44 3.51
C ILE A 7 3.39 -0.92 2.84
N SER A 8 3.36 -2.21 2.53
CA SER A 8 2.15 -2.97 2.22
C SER A 8 1.56 -3.56 3.51
N ARG A 9 0.24 -3.74 3.60
CA ARG A 9 -0.42 -4.06 4.88
C ARG A 9 -1.83 -4.62 4.78
N GLN A 10 -2.14 -5.55 5.67
CA GLN A 10 -3.53 -5.98 5.92
C GLN A 10 -4.36 -4.87 6.58
N PHE A 11 -5.66 -4.83 6.29
CA PHE A 11 -6.59 -3.94 6.97
C PHE A 11 -6.72 -4.32 8.45
N GLY A 12 -6.68 -3.33 9.34
CA GLY A 12 -6.68 -3.55 10.78
C GLY A 12 -5.32 -3.94 11.39
N SER A 13 -4.27 -4.16 10.59
CA SER A 13 -2.92 -4.50 11.13
C SER A 13 -2.20 -3.34 11.81
N GLY A 14 -2.68 -2.11 11.69
CA GLY A 14 -1.93 -0.95 12.16
C GLY A 14 -0.74 -0.56 11.28
N GLY A 15 -0.53 -1.17 10.10
CA GLY A 15 0.57 -0.83 9.19
C GLY A 15 0.68 0.66 8.84
N ARG A 16 -0.44 1.40 8.75
CA ARG A 16 -0.43 2.86 8.62
C ARG A 16 0.21 3.55 9.83
N THR A 17 -0.16 3.14 11.03
CA THR A 17 0.40 3.67 12.28
C THR A 17 1.88 3.35 12.39
N VAL A 18 2.27 2.11 12.06
CA VAL A 18 3.67 1.67 12.01
C VAL A 18 4.49 2.58 11.09
N GLY A 19 4.02 2.85 9.87
CA GLY A 19 4.72 3.73 8.93
C GLY A 19 4.90 5.15 9.44
N LYS A 20 3.85 5.75 10.03
CA LYS A 20 3.93 7.10 10.62
C LYS A 20 4.91 7.16 11.79
N LEU A 21 4.91 6.14 12.65
CA LEU A 21 5.83 6.06 13.78
C LEU A 21 7.27 5.84 13.34
N ALA A 22 7.52 4.97 12.35
CA ALA A 22 8.84 4.74 11.79
C ALA A 22 9.40 6.03 11.17
N ALA A 23 8.60 6.70 10.35
CA ALA A 23 8.98 7.98 9.74
C ALA A 23 9.31 9.05 10.81
N LYS A 24 8.48 9.15 11.85
CA LYS A 24 8.71 10.06 12.98
C LYS A 24 10.03 9.76 13.70
N LYS A 25 10.36 8.48 13.94
CA LYS A 25 11.61 8.06 14.58
C LYS A 25 12.84 8.40 13.73
N LEU A 26 12.71 8.27 12.41
CA LEU A 26 13.79 8.55 11.45
C LEU A 26 13.91 10.03 11.07
N GLY A 27 12.95 10.88 11.45
CA GLY A 27 12.92 12.28 11.05
C GLY A 27 12.63 12.49 9.55
N ILE A 28 11.96 11.54 8.89
CA ILE A 28 11.61 11.59 7.46
C ILE A 28 10.10 11.70 7.25
N LYS A 29 9.67 12.05 6.03
CA LYS A 29 8.24 12.18 5.69
C LYS A 29 7.55 10.82 5.56
N CYS A 30 6.26 10.76 5.87
CA CYS A 30 5.41 9.60 5.64
C CYS A 30 4.24 9.97 4.72
N TYR A 31 4.20 9.38 3.54
CA TYR A 31 3.13 9.59 2.57
C TYR A 31 2.09 8.47 2.68
N ASP A 32 0.86 8.82 3.08
CA ASP A 32 -0.30 7.91 3.08
C ASP A 32 -1.49 8.50 2.29
N GLN A 33 -2.32 9.33 2.92
CA GLN A 33 -3.49 9.97 2.33
C GLN A 33 -3.08 11.09 1.36
N GLU A 34 -1.94 11.74 1.62
CA GLU A 34 -1.38 12.79 0.76
C GLU A 34 -1.10 12.30 -0.67
N ILE A 35 -0.89 10.99 -0.85
CA ILE A 35 -0.73 10.38 -2.18
C ILE A 35 -2.04 10.49 -2.96
N ILE A 36 -3.19 10.30 -2.31
CA ILE A 36 -4.52 10.39 -2.94
C ILE A 36 -4.78 11.81 -3.43
N ASP A 37 -4.32 12.80 -2.66
CA ASP A 37 -4.46 14.20 -3.03
C ASP A 37 -3.62 14.53 -4.26
N LYS A 38 -2.35 14.11 -4.28
CA LYS A 38 -1.48 14.23 -5.45
C LYS A 38 -2.03 13.48 -6.67
N LEU A 39 -2.58 12.29 -6.46
CA LEU A 39 -3.23 11.49 -7.50
C LEU A 39 -4.46 12.17 -8.09
N ALA A 40 -5.31 12.78 -7.26
CA ALA A 40 -6.47 13.52 -7.74
C ALA A 40 -6.05 14.70 -8.63
N SER A 41 -5.00 15.42 -8.22
CA SER A 41 -4.43 16.51 -9.02
C SER A 41 -3.79 16.04 -10.32
N GLU A 42 -3.05 14.92 -10.31
CA GLU A 42 -2.34 14.40 -11.50
C GLU A 42 -3.30 13.74 -12.50
N SER A 43 -4.30 13.01 -12.01
CA SER A 43 -5.21 12.21 -12.85
C SER A 43 -6.49 12.94 -13.26
N GLY A 44 -6.84 14.03 -12.57
CA GLY A 44 -8.11 14.76 -12.77
C GLY A 44 -9.35 14.07 -12.20
N PHE A 45 -9.21 12.90 -11.57
CA PHE A 45 -10.31 12.19 -10.91
C PHE A 45 -10.53 12.67 -9.47
N SER A 46 -11.75 12.50 -8.96
CA SER A 46 -12.06 12.79 -7.56
C SER A 46 -11.34 11.81 -6.61
N LYS A 47 -11.08 12.27 -5.38
CA LYS A 47 -10.44 11.46 -4.35
C LYS A 47 -11.30 10.23 -4.02
N GLU A 48 -12.61 10.39 -4.03
CA GLU A 48 -13.61 9.34 -3.79
C GLU A 48 -13.49 8.27 -4.88
N TYR A 49 -13.42 8.69 -6.15
CA TYR A 49 -13.25 7.76 -7.27
C TYR A 49 -11.91 7.01 -7.20
N ILE A 50 -10.81 7.67 -6.86
CA ILE A 50 -9.49 7.03 -6.72
C ILE A 50 -9.45 6.01 -5.57
N LYS A 51 -10.13 6.33 -4.45
CA LYS A 51 -10.30 5.40 -3.33
C LYS A 51 -11.16 4.23 -3.74
N GLU A 52 -12.28 4.49 -4.40
CA GLU A 52 -13.16 3.46 -4.94
C GLU A 52 -12.41 2.57 -5.91
N GLN A 53 -11.57 3.04 -6.82
CA GLN A 53 -10.85 2.15 -7.75
C GLN A 53 -9.83 1.21 -7.07
N GLU A 54 -9.10 1.68 -6.04
CA GLU A 54 -8.25 0.81 -5.20
C GLU A 54 -9.11 -0.21 -4.43
N GLU A 55 -10.30 0.21 -4.00
CA GLU A 55 -11.22 -0.60 -3.23
C GLU A 55 -12.22 -1.38 -4.10
N GLU A 56 -12.38 -1.14 -5.39
CA GLU A 56 -13.41 -1.77 -6.23
C GLU A 56 -12.82 -2.80 -7.16
N SER A 57 -11.49 -2.88 -7.30
CA SER A 57 -10.76 -3.71 -8.27
C SER A 57 -11.47 -5.04 -8.47
N ARG A 58 -12.27 -5.07 -9.54
CA ARG A 58 -13.43 -5.96 -9.63
C ARG A 58 -12.92 -7.38 -9.84
N SER A 59 -13.62 -8.31 -9.19
CA SER A 59 -13.58 -9.77 -9.32
C SER A 59 -13.07 -10.31 -10.69
N PRO A 60 -12.49 -11.53 -10.76
CA PRO A 60 -12.07 -12.20 -12.00
C PRO A 60 -13.08 -12.19 -13.19
N VAL A 61 -14.36 -11.89 -12.94
CA VAL A 61 -15.39 -11.64 -13.97
C VAL A 61 -15.06 -10.42 -14.86
N TRP A 62 -14.38 -9.40 -14.34
CA TRP A 62 -13.92 -8.26 -15.14
C TRP A 62 -12.78 -8.63 -16.10
N PHE A 63 -11.91 -9.58 -15.73
CA PHE A 63 -10.85 -10.11 -16.61
C PHE A 63 -11.43 -10.79 -17.85
N LEU A 64 -12.57 -11.49 -17.72
CA LEU A 64 -13.31 -12.00 -18.88
C LEU A 64 -13.86 -10.86 -19.75
N ASN A 65 -14.34 -9.78 -19.13
CA ASN A 65 -14.97 -8.68 -19.85
C ASN A 65 -13.95 -7.79 -20.60
N THR A 66 -12.74 -7.62 -20.06
CA THR A 66 -11.65 -6.89 -20.72
C THR A 66 -11.03 -7.67 -21.88
N LEU A 67 -10.98 -9.01 -21.79
CA LEU A 67 -10.57 -9.85 -22.92
C LEU A 67 -11.58 -9.81 -24.07
N SER A 68 -12.88 -9.75 -23.79
CA SER A 68 -13.93 -9.61 -24.81
C SER A 68 -14.03 -8.21 -25.42
N ASN A 69 -13.50 -7.18 -24.76
CA ASN A 69 -13.60 -5.78 -25.21
C ASN A 69 -12.29 -5.24 -25.82
N ARG A 70 -11.41 -6.12 -26.34
CA ARG A 70 -10.19 -5.74 -27.10
C ARG A 70 -10.49 -5.16 -28.49
N GLY A 71 -11.55 -4.37 -28.61
CA GLY A 71 -11.80 -3.45 -29.70
C GLY A 71 -11.71 -2.03 -29.15
N VAL A 72 -10.87 -1.20 -29.75
CA VAL A 72 -10.60 0.23 -29.47
C VAL A 72 -9.42 0.48 -28.51
N ASN A 73 -8.33 1.00 -29.09
CA ASN A 73 -7.12 1.50 -28.45
C ASN A 73 -7.38 2.76 -27.57
N SER A 74 -8.14 2.64 -26.48
CA SER A 74 -8.21 3.68 -25.45
C SER A 74 -7.85 3.10 -24.09
N LEU A 75 -6.89 3.73 -23.41
CA LEU A 75 -6.60 3.47 -22.00
C LEU A 75 -7.91 3.60 -21.19
N SER A 76 -8.17 2.63 -20.30
CA SER A 76 -9.29 2.74 -19.36
C SER A 76 -8.98 3.81 -18.31
N ASN A 77 -10.00 4.34 -17.63
CA ASN A 77 -9.80 5.26 -16.49
C ASN A 77 -8.86 4.66 -15.44
N GLN A 78 -8.90 3.34 -15.28
CA GLN A 78 -8.08 2.61 -14.35
C GLN A 78 -6.60 2.60 -14.78
N ASP A 79 -6.32 2.46 -16.08
CA ASP A 79 -4.96 2.58 -16.62
C ASP A 79 -4.42 4.02 -16.47
N TYR A 80 -5.26 5.04 -16.66
CA TYR A 80 -4.88 6.43 -16.40
C TYR A 80 -4.52 6.66 -14.93
N ILE A 81 -5.32 6.15 -14.00
CA ILE A 81 -5.03 6.25 -12.56
C ILE A 81 -3.73 5.52 -12.22
N TRP A 82 -3.49 4.33 -12.80
CA TRP A 82 -2.25 3.59 -12.61
C TRP A 82 -1.03 4.38 -13.10
N LEU A 83 -1.08 4.94 -14.31
CA LEU A 83 0.01 5.77 -14.85
C LEU A 83 0.26 7.01 -13.99
N ALA A 84 -0.80 7.66 -13.48
CA ALA A 84 -0.69 8.76 -12.53
C ALA A 84 -0.07 8.30 -11.20
N GLU A 85 -0.43 7.12 -10.69
CA GLU A 85 0.13 6.53 -9.47
C GLU A 85 1.63 6.28 -9.61
N GLN A 86 2.06 5.70 -10.73
CA GLN A 86 3.49 5.51 -11.03
C GLN A 86 4.25 6.84 -10.99
N LYS A 87 3.73 7.89 -11.65
CA LYS A 87 4.35 9.21 -11.66
C LYS A 87 4.41 9.85 -10.27
N VAL A 88 3.31 9.80 -9.52
CA VAL A 88 3.22 10.41 -8.18
C VAL A 88 4.18 9.72 -7.22
N ILE A 89 4.23 8.39 -7.21
CA ILE A 89 5.12 7.62 -6.35
C ILE A 89 6.59 7.87 -6.72
N GLU A 90 6.94 7.88 -8.01
CA GLU A 90 8.30 8.18 -8.45
C GLU A 90 8.70 9.64 -8.12
N SER A 91 7.77 10.59 -8.27
CA SER A 91 7.98 11.99 -7.89
C SER A 91 8.26 12.13 -6.38
N ILE A 92 7.47 11.48 -5.54
CA ILE A 92 7.68 11.45 -4.08
C ILE A 92 9.06 10.86 -3.74
N ALA A 93 9.42 9.74 -4.37
CA ALA A 93 10.70 9.09 -4.12
C ALA A 93 11.90 9.95 -4.57
N LYS A 94 11.73 10.82 -5.58
CA LYS A 94 12.76 11.79 -6.01
C LYS A 94 12.93 12.95 -5.03
N GLU A 95 11.89 13.36 -4.30
CA GLU A 95 11.96 14.47 -3.33
C GLU A 95 12.97 14.19 -2.19
N GLY A 96 13.12 12.93 -1.78
CA GLY A 96 14.06 12.55 -0.72
C GLY A 96 13.70 11.26 0.00
N ALA A 97 14.42 11.00 1.09
CA ALA A 97 14.13 9.88 1.99
C ALA A 97 12.72 9.99 2.58
N CYS A 98 11.94 8.90 2.50
CA CYS A 98 10.57 8.88 3.01
C CYS A 98 10.05 7.46 3.26
N VAL A 99 8.88 7.40 3.92
CA VAL A 99 8.04 6.21 4.04
C VAL A 99 6.82 6.38 3.14
N ILE A 100 6.52 5.37 2.33
CA ILE A 100 5.36 5.36 1.43
C ILE A 100 4.46 4.19 1.81
N VAL A 101 3.20 4.49 2.11
CA VAL A 101 2.25 3.50 2.61
C VAL A 101 1.30 3.07 1.49
N GLY A 102 1.69 2.02 0.75
CA GLY A 102 0.82 1.19 -0.11
C GLY A 102 0.96 1.48 -1.58
N ARG A 103 -0.16 1.37 -2.33
CA ARG A 103 -0.26 1.86 -3.71
C ARG A 103 0.82 1.27 -4.64
N CYS A 104 1.08 -0.02 -4.43
CA CYS A 104 2.12 -0.80 -5.13
C CYS A 104 3.51 -0.14 -5.16
N ALA A 105 3.83 0.73 -4.18
CA ALA A 105 5.07 1.50 -4.21
C ALA A 105 6.33 0.61 -4.20
N ASP A 106 6.26 -0.56 -3.56
CA ASP A 106 7.30 -1.58 -3.58
C ASP A 106 7.61 -2.08 -5.00
N TYR A 107 6.59 -2.21 -5.84
CA TYR A 107 6.72 -2.62 -7.22
C TYR A 107 7.10 -1.45 -8.13
N ILE A 108 6.43 -0.31 -8.00
CA ILE A 108 6.63 0.87 -8.86
C ILE A 108 8.07 1.38 -8.79
N LEU A 109 8.67 1.36 -7.60
CA LEU A 109 10.03 1.84 -7.38
C LEU A 109 11.10 0.77 -7.66
N ARG A 110 10.69 -0.47 -7.95
CA ARG A 110 11.62 -1.56 -8.26
C ARG A 110 12.45 -1.21 -9.49
N ASP A 111 13.73 -1.53 -9.44
CA ASP A 111 14.69 -1.31 -10.53
C ASP A 111 14.85 0.16 -10.98
N LYS A 112 14.37 1.12 -10.18
CA LYS A 112 14.52 2.56 -10.42
C LYS A 112 15.76 3.17 -9.77
N GLY A 113 16.64 2.34 -9.21
CA GLY A 113 17.87 2.80 -8.54
C GLY A 113 17.60 3.53 -7.21
N TYR A 114 16.64 3.06 -6.42
CA TYR A 114 16.43 3.49 -5.02
C TYR A 114 16.88 2.40 -4.05
N ASP A 115 17.32 2.80 -2.86
CA ASP A 115 17.56 1.86 -1.75
C ASP A 115 16.20 1.55 -1.10
N LEU A 116 15.58 0.43 -1.47
CA LEU A 116 14.25 0.08 -1.00
C LEU A 116 14.27 -0.86 0.20
N LEU A 117 13.63 -0.44 1.29
CA LEU A 117 13.18 -1.34 2.35
C LEU A 117 11.70 -1.66 2.15
N THR A 118 11.39 -2.83 1.60
CA THR A 118 10.02 -3.28 1.37
C THR A 118 9.49 -4.04 2.59
N VAL A 119 8.38 -3.55 3.15
CA VAL A 119 7.81 -4.10 4.39
C VAL A 119 6.36 -4.50 4.18
N PHE A 120 6.00 -5.70 4.62
CA PHE A 120 4.63 -6.15 4.75
C PHE A 120 4.20 -6.21 6.21
N VAL A 121 3.13 -5.51 6.57
CA VAL A 121 2.59 -5.50 7.94
C VAL A 121 1.29 -6.31 8.01
N HIS A 122 1.30 -7.35 8.85
CA HIS A 122 0.16 -8.23 9.10
C HIS A 122 -0.13 -8.36 10.59
N ALA A 123 -1.23 -9.04 10.90
CA ALA A 123 -1.61 -9.40 12.26
C ALA A 123 -2.65 -10.52 12.25
N SER A 124 -2.78 -11.21 13.39
CA SER A 124 -3.87 -12.16 13.62
C SER A 124 -5.24 -11.52 13.38
N PHE A 125 -6.18 -12.34 12.92
CA PHE A 125 -7.52 -11.90 12.56
C PHE A 125 -8.24 -11.19 13.71
N GLU A 126 -8.16 -11.75 14.93
CA GLU A 126 -8.78 -11.17 16.13
C GLU A 126 -8.16 -9.84 16.55
N PHE A 127 -6.82 -9.70 16.48
CA PHE A 127 -6.17 -8.41 16.72
C PHE A 127 -6.67 -7.34 15.75
N ARG A 128 -6.78 -7.69 14.46
CA ARG A 128 -7.22 -6.77 13.42
C ARG A 128 -8.69 -6.36 13.62
N LYS A 129 -9.58 -7.29 13.96
CA LYS A 129 -10.99 -6.99 14.28
C LYS A 129 -11.11 -6.00 15.42
N LYS A 130 -10.46 -6.30 16.55
CA LYS A 130 -10.48 -5.44 17.74
C LYS A 130 -9.99 -4.03 17.41
N ARG A 131 -8.85 -3.94 16.73
CA ARG A 131 -8.26 -2.66 16.34
C ARG A 131 -9.14 -1.88 15.36
N ILE A 132 -9.83 -2.55 14.44
CA ILE A 132 -10.73 -1.86 13.50
C ILE A 132 -11.85 -1.14 14.26
N VAL A 133 -12.46 -1.83 15.23
CA VAL A 133 -13.51 -1.23 16.08
C VAL A 133 -12.94 -0.07 16.91
N GLU A 134 -11.78 -0.26 17.54
CA GLU A 134 -11.13 0.79 18.35
C GLU A 134 -10.77 2.05 17.55
N VAL A 135 -10.30 1.90 16.32
CA VAL A 135 -9.76 3.01 15.51
C VAL A 135 -10.81 3.63 14.60
N TYR A 136 -11.73 2.84 14.05
CA TYR A 136 -12.69 3.29 13.04
C TYR A 136 -14.14 3.25 13.51
N GLY A 137 -14.40 2.73 14.71
CA GLY A 137 -15.75 2.55 15.23
C GLY A 137 -16.49 1.36 14.64
N GLU A 138 -17.58 1.02 15.32
CA GLU A 138 -18.58 0.06 14.83
C GLU A 138 -19.38 0.66 13.67
N THR A 139 -19.88 -0.22 12.83
CA THR A 139 -20.70 0.10 11.65
C THR A 139 -21.74 -0.98 11.47
N ASP A 140 -22.77 -0.72 10.67
CA ASP A 140 -23.80 -1.72 10.35
C ASP A 140 -23.25 -2.95 9.60
N GLU A 141 -22.13 -2.80 8.88
CA GLU A 141 -21.45 -3.94 8.29
C GLU A 141 -20.55 -4.66 9.31
N PRO A 142 -20.64 -6.00 9.44
CA PRO A 142 -19.76 -6.76 10.32
C PRO A 142 -18.27 -6.50 10.06
N THR A 143 -17.52 -6.25 11.13
CA THR A 143 -16.07 -5.97 11.08
C THR A 143 -15.27 -7.00 10.30
N GLU A 144 -15.63 -8.28 10.44
CA GLU A 144 -15.02 -9.40 9.72
C GLU A 144 -15.18 -9.27 8.20
N LYS A 145 -16.40 -8.95 7.77
CA LYS A 145 -16.72 -8.75 6.36
C LYS A 145 -15.99 -7.53 5.80
N ARG A 146 -15.95 -6.43 6.54
CA ARG A 146 -15.16 -5.22 6.18
C ARG A 146 -13.69 -5.56 5.97
N LEU A 147 -13.10 -6.31 6.90
CA LEU A 147 -11.72 -6.74 6.87
C LEU A 147 -11.41 -7.62 5.66
N LEU A 148 -12.16 -8.70 5.48
CA LEU A 148 -11.93 -9.65 4.38
C LEU A 148 -12.15 -8.97 3.02
N THR A 149 -13.14 -8.10 2.92
CA THR A 149 -13.44 -7.35 1.70
C THR A 149 -12.28 -6.43 1.33
N LYS A 150 -11.78 -5.62 2.26
CA LYS A 150 -10.65 -4.71 1.99
C LYS A 150 -9.35 -5.44 1.64
N ASP A 151 -9.03 -6.54 2.34
CA ASP A 151 -7.84 -7.34 2.01
C ASP A 151 -7.97 -8.02 0.64
N LYS A 152 -9.16 -8.56 0.30
CA LYS A 152 -9.41 -9.14 -1.02
C LYS A 152 -9.22 -8.13 -2.14
N ARG A 153 -9.70 -6.90 -1.95
CA ARG A 153 -9.58 -5.79 -2.92
C ARG A 153 -8.12 -5.38 -3.12
N ARG A 154 -7.36 -5.19 -2.03
CA ARG A 154 -5.91 -4.90 -2.10
C ARG A 154 -5.12 -5.99 -2.80
N LYS A 155 -5.45 -7.26 -2.51
CA LYS A 155 -4.83 -8.41 -3.18
C LYS A 155 -5.11 -8.40 -4.67
N ALA A 156 -6.36 -8.17 -5.08
CA ALA A 156 -6.74 -8.13 -6.48
C ALA A 156 -6.06 -6.97 -7.22
N TYR A 157 -6.04 -5.77 -6.64
CA TYR A 157 -5.35 -4.61 -7.20
C TYR A 157 -3.86 -4.89 -7.40
N TYR A 158 -3.18 -5.35 -6.35
CA TYR A 158 -1.75 -5.65 -6.41
C TYR A 158 -1.45 -6.72 -7.45
N GLN A 159 -2.18 -7.83 -7.44
CA GLN A 159 -1.98 -8.90 -8.42
C GLN A 159 -2.21 -8.42 -9.86
N TYR A 160 -3.23 -7.60 -10.10
CA TYR A 160 -3.51 -7.10 -11.45
C TYR A 160 -2.37 -6.26 -12.04
N TYR A 161 -1.73 -5.40 -11.23
CA TYR A 161 -0.70 -4.48 -11.73
C TYR A 161 0.73 -4.98 -11.64
N THR A 162 0.95 -6.04 -10.85
CA THR A 162 2.31 -6.52 -10.57
C THR A 162 2.52 -7.97 -11.01
N ASP A 163 1.45 -8.71 -11.30
CA ASP A 163 1.44 -10.18 -11.46
C ASP A 163 1.97 -10.95 -10.23
N MET A 164 2.16 -10.26 -9.10
CA MET A 164 2.73 -10.83 -7.87
C MET A 164 1.66 -11.12 -6.82
N LYS A 165 1.99 -12.02 -5.88
CA LYS A 165 1.08 -12.42 -4.83
C LYS A 165 1.20 -11.50 -3.62
N TRP A 166 0.17 -10.70 -3.39
CA TRP A 166 0.14 -9.79 -2.25
C TRP A 166 0.27 -10.51 -0.90
N GLY A 167 1.21 -10.03 -0.07
CA GLY A 167 1.52 -10.61 1.23
C GLY A 167 2.38 -11.88 1.19
N ASP A 168 2.91 -12.26 0.03
CA ASP A 168 3.93 -13.32 -0.05
C ASP A 168 5.28 -12.79 0.47
N SER A 169 5.87 -13.47 1.46
CA SER A 169 7.07 -12.99 2.15
C SER A 169 8.26 -12.84 1.22
N GLU A 170 8.33 -13.61 0.13
CA GLU A 170 9.42 -13.52 -0.86
C GLU A 170 9.44 -12.17 -1.61
N HIS A 171 8.36 -11.40 -1.55
CA HIS A 171 8.24 -10.12 -2.25
C HIS A 171 8.62 -8.92 -1.36
N TYR A 172 8.89 -9.16 -0.07
CA TYR A 172 9.19 -8.12 0.91
C TYR A 172 10.49 -8.46 1.65
N ALA A 173 11.32 -7.45 1.89
CA ALA A 173 12.50 -7.62 2.72
C ALA A 173 12.12 -7.96 4.18
N LEU A 174 11.01 -7.40 4.67
CA LEU A 174 10.49 -7.68 6.01
C LEU A 174 9.00 -8.01 5.97
N SER A 175 8.60 -9.05 6.71
CA SER A 175 7.19 -9.32 7.06
C SER A 175 7.03 -9.25 8.57
N VAL A 176 6.15 -8.36 9.06
CA VAL A 176 6.05 -8.00 10.48
C VAL A 176 4.66 -8.29 11.00
N ASP A 177 4.57 -9.15 12.02
CA ASP A 177 3.33 -9.43 12.75
C ASP A 177 3.15 -8.48 13.94
N THR A 178 2.29 -7.49 13.77
CA THR A 178 1.98 -6.50 14.82
C THR A 178 1.15 -7.05 15.98
N SER A 179 0.47 -8.19 15.80
CA SER A 179 -0.26 -8.83 16.90
C SER A 179 0.66 -9.59 17.86
N VAL A 180 1.88 -9.92 17.41
CA VAL A 180 2.92 -10.55 18.23
C VAL A 180 3.91 -9.50 18.75
N ILE A 181 4.40 -8.64 17.85
CA ILE A 181 5.49 -7.69 18.15
C ILE A 181 4.97 -6.40 18.80
N GLY A 182 3.74 -6.01 18.50
CA GLY A 182 3.19 -4.70 18.86
C GLY A 182 3.61 -3.59 17.89
N ILE A 183 2.80 -2.54 17.78
CA ILE A 183 2.90 -1.49 16.76
C ILE A 183 4.17 -0.64 16.94
N GLU A 184 4.42 -0.20 18.16
CA GLU A 184 5.51 0.71 18.51
C GLU A 184 6.86 0.02 18.37
N ARG A 185 6.96 -1.24 18.80
CA ARG A 185 8.17 -2.05 18.62
C ARG A 185 8.39 -2.40 17.15
N SER A 186 7.34 -2.71 16.38
CA SER A 186 7.43 -2.89 14.93
C SER A 186 7.98 -1.64 14.23
N ALA A 187 7.51 -0.45 14.62
CA ALA A 187 8.00 0.81 14.07
C ALA A 187 9.47 1.09 14.45
N SER A 188 9.88 0.81 15.68
CA SER A 188 11.29 0.89 16.08
C SER A 188 12.16 -0.08 15.28
N PHE A 189 11.74 -1.34 15.17
CA PHE A 189 12.48 -2.36 14.43
C PHE A 189 12.69 -1.99 12.96
N ILE A 190 11.65 -1.51 12.28
CA ILE A 190 11.76 -1.05 10.89
C ILE A 190 12.73 0.15 10.77
N ALA A 191 12.70 1.07 11.74
CA ALA A 191 13.62 2.21 11.76
C ALA A 191 15.08 1.78 12.01
N GLU A 192 15.30 0.84 12.94
CA GLU A 192 16.61 0.24 13.22
C GLU A 192 17.18 -0.40 11.94
N VAL A 193 16.41 -1.29 11.29
CA VAL A 193 16.82 -1.93 10.03
C VAL A 193 17.11 -0.89 8.94
N TYR A 194 16.26 0.12 8.78
CA TYR A 194 16.46 1.19 7.79
C TYR A 194 17.79 1.93 7.97
N SER A 195 18.18 2.20 9.21
CA SER A 195 19.43 2.88 9.54
C SER A 195 20.66 2.02 9.28
N GLU A 196 20.52 0.70 9.42
CA GLU A 196 21.63 -0.26 9.33
C GLU A 196 21.76 -0.95 7.96
N LEU A 197 20.83 -0.70 7.02
CA LEU A 197 20.93 -1.24 5.66
C LEU A 197 22.28 -0.90 5.02
N GLU A 198 22.99 -1.94 4.57
CA GLU A 198 24.16 -1.80 3.73
C GLU A 198 23.82 -0.95 2.50
N LYS A 199 24.72 -0.04 2.12
CA LYS A 199 24.55 0.74 0.89
C LYS A 199 24.80 -0.23 -0.27
N ALA A 200 23.81 -0.37 -1.16
CA ALA A 200 23.95 -1.10 -2.41
C ALA A 200 24.97 -0.42 -3.33
#